data_AF-A0A4Q2UX90-F1
#
_entry.id   AF-A0A4Q2UX90-F1
#
_cell.length_a   1.000
_cell.length_b   1.000
_cell.length_c   1.000
_cell.angle_alpha   90.00
_cell.angle_beta   90.00
_cell.angle_gamma   90.00
#
_symmetry.space_group_name_H-M   'P 1'
#
loop_
_entity.id
_entity.type
_entity.pdbx_description
1 polymer ?
#
loop_
_entity_poly.entity_id
_entity_poly.type
_entity_poly.pdbx_seq_one_letter_code
_entity_poly.pdbx_strand_id
1 'polypeptide(L)'
;MKTIDITNIWDDDDMVELSIRMSNGETSCKLVFYADDETFLEFGNALVDFPKNTNHIVQYKSGDWENSSHYILLEVFCVAPNGASAMKVVAKNFFTAPNSFKATFYIQTEPANFNAFGKALKK
;
A
#
# COMPACT_ATOMS: atom_id res chain seq x y z
N MET A 1 -10.63 13.68 2.08
CA MET A 1 -10.83 12.80 0.90
C MET A 1 -10.00 11.54 1.07
N LYS A 2 -10.53 10.38 0.64
CA LYS A 2 -9.78 9.10 0.65
C LYS A 2 -8.88 9.04 -0.57
N THR A 3 -7.63 8.64 -0.39
CA THR A 3 -6.62 8.73 -1.45
C THR A 3 -5.56 7.65 -1.27
N ILE A 4 -5.12 7.06 -2.38
CA ILE A 4 -3.95 6.20 -2.48
C ILE A 4 -3.23 6.61 -3.76
N ASP A 5 -2.18 7.42 -3.63
CA ASP A 5 -1.39 7.91 -4.75
C ASP A 5 0.02 7.35 -4.64
N ILE A 6 0.57 6.87 -5.75
CA ILE A 6 1.95 6.41 -5.85
C ILE A 6 2.65 7.14 -6.97
N THR A 7 3.90 7.49 -6.72
CA THR A 7 4.76 8.20 -7.67
C THR A 7 6.11 7.50 -7.67
N ASN A 8 6.56 7.12 -8.86
CA ASN A 8 7.94 6.70 -9.07
C ASN A 8 8.87 7.91 -8.91
N ILE A 9 9.85 7.80 -8.01
CA ILE A 9 10.87 8.82 -7.78
C ILE A 9 12.11 8.52 -8.63
N TRP A 10 12.55 7.27 -8.64
CA TRP A 10 13.76 6.83 -9.29
C TRP A 10 13.72 5.34 -9.64
N ASP A 11 14.32 4.99 -10.77
CA ASP A 11 14.45 3.62 -11.28
C ASP A 11 15.93 3.20 -11.26
N ASP A 12 16.21 2.03 -10.70
CA ASP A 12 17.46 1.28 -10.82
C ASP A 12 17.24 0.00 -11.64
N ASP A 13 18.30 -0.76 -11.94
CA ASP A 13 18.20 -2.00 -12.73
C ASP A 13 17.29 -3.07 -12.08
N ASP A 14 17.23 -3.14 -10.74
CA ASP A 14 16.49 -4.17 -9.99
C ASP A 14 15.57 -3.60 -8.88
N MET A 15 15.53 -2.28 -8.69
CA MET A 15 14.78 -1.64 -7.60
C MET A 15 14.20 -0.29 -8.02
N VAL A 16 13.05 0.04 -7.47
CA VAL A 16 12.42 1.36 -7.65
C VAL A 16 12.25 2.08 -6.33
N GLU A 17 12.55 3.38 -6.35
CA GLU A 17 12.23 4.29 -5.25
C GLU A 17 10.82 4.86 -5.48
N LEU A 18 9.92 4.58 -4.55
CA LEU A 18 8.51 4.97 -4.65
C LEU A 18 8.13 5.93 -3.53
N SER A 19 7.33 6.95 -3.86
CA SER A 19 6.57 7.71 -2.87
C SER A 19 5.12 7.28 -2.89
N ILE A 20 4.60 6.88 -1.73
CA ILE A 20 3.19 6.57 -1.53
C ILE A 20 2.55 7.58 -0.58
N ARG A 21 1.40 8.14 -0.96
CA ARG A 21 0.53 8.94 -0.11
C ARG A 21 -0.78 8.20 0.10
N MET A 22 -1.14 8.01 1.37
CA MET A 22 -2.37 7.32 1.76
C MET A 22 -3.17 8.18 2.71
N SER A 23 -4.50 8.20 2.53
CA SER A 23 -5.42 8.95 3.37
C SER A 23 -6.78 8.25 3.44
N ASN A 24 -7.37 8.19 4.62
CA ASN A 24 -8.77 7.82 4.78
C ASN A 24 -9.70 9.03 4.98
N GLY A 25 -9.16 10.25 4.95
CA GLY A 25 -9.86 11.50 5.22
C GLY A 25 -9.58 12.10 6.60
N GLU A 26 -9.27 11.26 7.60
CA GLU A 26 -8.96 11.67 8.98
C GLU A 26 -7.46 11.52 9.26
N THR A 27 -6.92 10.35 8.91
CA THR A 27 -5.50 10.01 9.03
C THR A 27 -4.90 9.95 7.63
N SER A 28 -3.70 10.53 7.50
CA SER A 28 -2.90 10.37 6.31
C SER A 28 -1.43 10.18 6.64
N CYS A 29 -0.70 9.52 5.76
CA CYS A 29 0.74 9.46 5.80
C CYS A 29 1.33 9.52 4.39
N LYS A 30 2.60 9.91 4.32
CA LYS A 30 3.44 9.83 3.13
C LYS A 30 4.68 9.03 3.50
N LEU A 31 5.03 8.05 2.70
CA LEU A 31 6.25 7.26 2.86
C LEU A 31 7.03 7.24 1.55
N VAL A 32 8.35 7.29 1.65
CA VAL A 32 9.26 6.96 0.56
C VAL A 32 9.92 5.65 0.91
N PHE A 33 9.94 4.71 -0.02
CA PHE A 33 10.48 3.37 0.21
C PHE A 33 10.99 2.76 -1.08
N TYR A 34 11.91 1.80 -0.94
CA TYR A 34 12.39 0.98 -2.04
C TYR A 34 11.50 -0.26 -2.18
N ALA A 35 11.14 -0.57 -3.42
CA ALA A 35 10.45 -1.78 -3.78
C ALA A 35 11.29 -2.56 -4.79
N ASP A 36 11.25 -3.87 -4.65
CA ASP A 36 11.65 -4.79 -5.71
C ASP A 36 10.52 -4.80 -6.76
N ASP A 37 10.90 -4.66 -8.03
CA ASP A 37 9.95 -4.47 -9.14
C ASP A 37 8.98 -5.64 -9.29
N GLU A 38 9.47 -6.86 -9.08
CA GLU A 38 8.68 -8.07 -9.22
C GLU A 38 7.60 -8.14 -8.14
N THR A 39 7.96 -8.00 -6.87
CA THR A 39 7.00 -8.06 -5.75
C THR A 39 5.97 -6.93 -5.79
N PHE A 40 6.35 -5.75 -6.27
CA PHE A 40 5.40 -4.64 -6.41
C PHE A 40 4.43 -4.88 -7.58
N LEU A 41 4.92 -5.42 -8.71
CA LEU A 41 4.10 -5.81 -9.84
C LEU A 41 3.14 -6.96 -9.49
N GLU A 42 3.59 -7.95 -8.72
CA GLU A 42 2.74 -9.03 -8.19
C GLU A 42 1.59 -8.49 -7.36
N PHE A 43 1.84 -7.52 -6.48
CA PHE A 43 0.80 -6.86 -5.70
C PHE A 43 -0.21 -6.13 -6.60
N GLY A 44 0.28 -5.39 -7.61
CA GLY A 44 -0.58 -4.77 -8.62
C GLY A 44 -1.44 -5.78 -9.37
N ASN A 45 -0.87 -6.93 -9.76
CA ASN A 45 -1.58 -8.03 -10.39
C ASN A 45 -2.68 -8.60 -9.50
N ALA A 46 -2.36 -8.90 -8.24
CA ALA A 46 -3.31 -9.45 -7.28
C ALA A 46 -4.48 -8.47 -6.99
N LEU A 47 -4.21 -7.16 -6.97
CA LEU A 47 -5.23 -6.13 -6.78
C LEU A 47 -6.19 -6.00 -7.96
N VAL A 48 -5.74 -6.25 -9.19
CA VAL A 48 -6.63 -6.16 -10.38
C VAL A 48 -7.76 -7.19 -10.33
N ASP A 49 -7.50 -8.37 -9.77
CA ASP A 49 -8.46 -9.47 -9.69
C ASP A 49 -9.18 -9.54 -8.33
N PHE A 50 -8.99 -8.53 -7.47
CA PHE A 50 -9.60 -8.51 -6.14
C PHE A 50 -11.09 -8.06 -6.19
N PRO A 51 -11.99 -8.65 -5.40
CA PRO A 51 -11.87 -9.90 -4.66
C PRO A 51 -12.22 -11.12 -5.52
N LYS A 52 -11.48 -12.22 -5.38
CA LYS A 52 -11.84 -13.52 -5.97
C LYS A 52 -12.96 -14.23 -5.22
N ASN A 53 -13.12 -13.93 -3.92
CA ASN A 53 -14.19 -14.35 -3.03
C ASN A 53 -14.20 -13.48 -1.76
N THR A 54 -15.16 -13.68 -0.85
CA THR A 54 -15.30 -12.86 0.37
C THR A 54 -14.18 -13.02 1.39
N ASN A 55 -13.32 -14.04 1.26
CA ASN A 55 -12.17 -14.27 2.13
C ASN A 55 -10.84 -13.96 1.43
N HIS A 56 -10.89 -13.37 0.22
CA HIS A 56 -9.69 -13.03 -0.53
C HIS A 56 -8.95 -11.89 0.18
N ILE A 57 -7.64 -12.08 0.40
CA ILE A 57 -6.75 -11.10 1.00
C ILE A 57 -5.58 -10.88 0.04
N VAL A 58 -5.24 -9.62 -0.20
CA VAL A 58 -4.08 -9.23 -1.01
C VAL A 58 -3.17 -8.38 -0.13
N GLN A 59 -1.89 -8.74 -0.06
CA GLN A 59 -0.93 -8.09 0.83
C GLN A 59 0.30 -7.62 0.05
N TYR A 60 0.83 -6.49 0.47
CA TYR A 60 2.17 -6.03 0.13
C TYR A 60 2.91 -5.63 1.39
N LYS A 61 4.18 -6.01 1.47
CA LYS A 61 5.07 -5.65 2.57
C LYS A 61 6.43 -5.25 2.01
N SER A 62 6.94 -4.10 2.45
CA SER A 62 8.33 -3.71 2.22
C SER A 62 8.96 -3.24 3.53
N GLY A 63 10.23 -3.63 3.72
CA GLY A 63 11.00 -3.40 4.92
C GLY A 63 10.72 -4.40 6.04
N ASP A 64 11.66 -4.43 6.97
CA ASP A 64 11.60 -5.14 8.24
C ASP A 64 11.32 -4.15 9.38
N TRP A 65 10.48 -4.55 10.33
CA TRP A 65 10.13 -3.73 11.49
C TRP A 65 11.33 -3.43 12.40
N GLU A 66 12.37 -4.27 12.35
CA GLU A 66 13.54 -4.13 13.20
C GLU A 66 14.78 -3.65 12.45
N ASN A 67 14.92 -4.03 11.17
CA ASN A 67 16.19 -3.92 10.45
C ASN A 67 16.16 -2.99 9.22
N SER A 68 15.08 -2.24 8.99
CA SER A 68 14.95 -1.36 7.81
C SER A 68 14.73 0.11 8.19
N SER A 69 15.09 1.01 7.27
CA SER A 69 14.86 2.46 7.40
C SER A 69 13.38 2.84 7.30
N HIS A 70 12.56 1.97 6.69
CA HIS A 70 11.12 2.09 6.57
C HIS A 70 10.43 0.74 6.81
N TYR A 71 9.14 0.80 7.09
CA TYR A 71 8.26 -0.36 7.05
C TYR A 71 6.92 0.05 6.47
N ILE A 72 6.41 -0.75 5.54
CA ILE A 72 5.05 -0.63 5.01
C ILE A 72 4.40 -2.00 4.91
N LEU A 73 3.14 -2.07 5.35
CA LEU A 73 2.22 -3.17 5.11
C LEU A 73 0.92 -2.60 4.57
N LEU A 74 0.53 -3.07 3.40
CA LEU A 74 -0.78 -2.83 2.79
C LEU A 74 -1.50 -4.16 2.73
N GLU A 75 -2.68 -4.24 3.34
CA GLU A 75 -3.48 -5.47 3.37
C GLU A 75 -4.90 -5.13 2.95
N VAL A 76 -5.33 -5.63 1.79
CA VAL A 76 -6.66 -5.43 1.22
C VAL A 76 -7.51 -6.67 1.46
N PHE A 77 -8.70 -6.47 2.02
CA PHE A 77 -9.61 -7.56 2.40
C PHE A 77 -11.08 -7.12 2.30
N CYS A 78 -11.99 -8.09 2.23
CA CYS A 78 -13.42 -7.85 2.33
C CYS A 78 -13.85 -7.72 3.80
N VAL A 79 -14.56 -6.65 4.11
CA VAL A 79 -15.12 -6.33 5.44
C VAL A 79 -16.46 -7.05 5.66
N ALA A 80 -17.21 -7.30 4.58
CA ALA A 80 -18.51 -7.95 4.65
C ALA A 80 -18.82 -8.78 3.40
N PRO A 81 -19.76 -9.74 3.47
CA PRO A 81 -20.13 -10.61 2.34
C PRO A 81 -20.69 -9.87 1.12
N ASN A 82 -21.13 -8.63 1.28
CA ASN A 82 -21.65 -7.79 0.20
C ASN A 82 -20.55 -7.15 -0.67
N GLY A 83 -19.28 -7.49 -0.42
CA GLY A 83 -18.14 -6.96 -1.18
C GLY A 83 -17.62 -5.62 -0.67
N ALA A 84 -18.11 -5.09 0.45
CA ALA A 84 -17.46 -3.95 1.10
C ALA A 84 -16.02 -4.32 1.45
N SER A 85 -15.05 -3.46 1.10
CA SER A 85 -13.63 -3.78 1.25
C SER A 85 -12.86 -2.66 1.95
N ALA A 86 -11.73 -3.02 2.54
CA ALA A 86 -10.83 -2.08 3.18
C ALA A 86 -9.38 -2.46 2.93
N MET A 87 -8.52 -1.44 2.95
CA MET A 87 -7.08 -1.59 3.04
C MET A 87 -6.64 -1.18 4.44
N LYS A 88 -6.00 -2.09 5.16
CA LYS A 88 -5.21 -1.76 6.34
C LYS A 88 -3.87 -1.22 5.89
N VAL A 89 -3.52 -0.05 6.41
CA VAL A 89 -2.23 0.60 6.21
C VAL A 89 -1.47 0.54 7.52
N VAL A 90 -0.27 -0.01 7.50
CA VAL A 90 0.72 0.15 8.57
C VAL A 90 1.99 0.72 7.95
N ALA A 91 2.35 1.93 8.34
CA ALA A 91 3.53 2.63 7.82
C ALA A 91 4.39 3.14 8.96
N LYS A 92 5.70 3.03 8.82
CA LYS A 92 6.66 3.55 9.78
C LYS A 92 7.90 4.06 9.05
N ASN A 93 8.37 5.23 9.47
CA ASN A 93 9.67 5.77 9.10
C ASN A 93 10.56 5.79 10.34
N PHE A 94 11.73 5.16 10.23
CA PHE A 94 12.69 4.98 11.32
C PHE A 94 13.75 6.07 11.41
N PHE A 95 13.61 7.18 10.68
CA PHE A 95 14.45 8.35 10.89
C PHE A 95 14.37 8.84 12.34
N THR A 96 15.31 9.71 12.71
CA THR A 96 15.32 10.34 14.02
C THR A 96 14.28 11.47 14.09
N ALA A 97 13.90 11.86 15.32
CA ALA A 97 13.05 13.02 15.51
C ALA A 97 13.68 14.28 14.85
N PRO A 98 12.88 15.14 14.18
CA PRO A 98 11.42 15.15 14.12
C PRO A 98 10.81 14.35 12.94
N ASN A 99 11.61 13.59 12.21
CA ASN A 99 11.22 12.97 10.93
C ASN A 99 10.70 11.54 11.08
N SER A 100 10.65 11.01 12.29
CA SER A 100 10.12 9.68 12.60
C SER A 100 8.60 9.70 12.64
N PHE A 101 7.96 8.62 12.18
CA PHE A 101 6.52 8.44 12.39
C PHE A 101 6.13 6.97 12.40
N LYS A 102 4.96 6.69 12.99
CA LYS A 102 4.25 5.42 12.87
C LYS A 102 2.76 5.71 12.69
N ALA A 103 2.14 5.09 11.69
CA ALA A 103 0.72 5.23 11.40
C ALA A 103 0.08 3.85 11.17
N THR A 104 -1.09 3.64 11.75
CA THR A 104 -1.98 2.51 11.44
C THR A 104 -3.39 3.03 11.26
N PHE A 105 -3.98 2.77 10.09
CA PHE A 105 -5.34 3.19 9.78
C PHE A 105 -5.92 2.34 8.64
N TYR A 106 -7.21 2.54 8.37
CA TYR A 106 -7.94 1.80 7.35
C TYR A 106 -8.52 2.74 6.31
N ILE A 107 -8.42 2.36 5.03
CA ILE A 107 -9.08 3.02 3.90
C ILE A 107 -10.18 2.08 3.41
N GLN A 108 -11.43 2.39 3.75
CA GLN A 108 -12.59 1.62 3.28
C GLN A 108 -13.10 2.19 1.96
N THR A 109 -13.26 1.34 0.96
CA THR A 109 -13.76 1.72 -0.36
C THR A 109 -14.30 0.51 -1.11
N GLU A 110 -14.98 0.73 -2.23
CA GLU A 110 -15.42 -0.34 -3.13
C GLU A 110 -14.23 -1.08 -3.77
N PRO A 111 -14.36 -2.39 -4.06
CA PRO A 111 -13.36 -3.18 -4.77
C PRO A 111 -12.82 -2.53 -6.04
N ALA A 112 -13.69 -1.88 -6.82
CA ALA A 112 -13.33 -1.24 -8.08
C ALA A 112 -12.22 -0.20 -7.93
N ASN A 113 -12.16 0.51 -6.79
CA ASN A 113 -11.10 1.47 -6.50
C ASN A 113 -9.76 0.78 -6.21
N PHE A 114 -9.78 -0.41 -5.57
CA PHE A 114 -8.58 -1.22 -5.40
C PHE A 114 -8.13 -1.83 -6.73
N ASN A 115 -9.05 -2.26 -7.60
CA ASN A 115 -8.69 -2.73 -8.94
C ASN A 115 -8.06 -1.62 -9.79
N ALA A 116 -8.64 -0.41 -9.75
CA ALA A 116 -8.12 0.75 -10.45
C ALA A 116 -6.71 1.10 -9.93
N PHE A 117 -6.51 1.06 -8.61
CA PHE A 117 -5.20 1.22 -8.01
C PHE A 117 -4.22 0.13 -8.51
N GLY A 118 -4.61 -1.14 -8.48
CA GLY A 118 -3.80 -2.24 -9.03
C GLY A 118 -3.42 -2.05 -10.50
N LYS A 119 -4.31 -1.50 -11.34
CA LYS A 119 -3.99 -1.15 -12.73
C LYS A 119 -2.99 0.00 -12.84
N ALA A 120 -3.04 0.97 -11.92
CA ALA A 120 -2.11 2.08 -11.88
C ALA A 120 -0.69 1.66 -11.48
N LEU A 121 -0.55 0.57 -10.71
CA LEU A 121 0.75 0.01 -10.30
C LEU A 121 1.51 -0.73 -11.41
N LYS A 122 0.82 -1.15 -12.48
CA LYS A 122 1.43 -1.92 -13.59
C LYS A 122 1.98 -1.04 -14.72
N LYS A 123 1.98 0.27 -14.53
CA LYS A 123 2.45 1.25 -15.51
C LYS A 123 3.80 1.77 -15.10
#